data_AF-A0A2N3HTK4-F1
#
_entry.id   AF-A0A2N3HTK4-F1
#
_cell.length_a   1.000
_cell.length_b   1.000
_cell.length_c   1.000
_cell.angle_alpha   90.00
_cell.angle_beta   90.00
_cell.angle_gamma   90.00
#
_symmetry.space_group_name_H-M   'P 1'
#
loop_
_entity.id
_entity.type
_entity.pdbx_description
1 polymer ?
#
loop_
_entity_poly.entity_id
_entity_poly.type
_entity_poly.pdbx_seq_one_letter_code
_entity_poly.pdbx_strand_id
1 'polypeptide(L)'
;MKSPSLSLKINLGLLLLGLIMVFSGLLIQIKYHIGNHDGIDIIKSVWGLSHSEWLIIHKISVIIFSFFLVYHINLHWRWFKAVVTKNLIAKNRHVLTLSILFLLVALTGFLPWLIKLTGGDESILNTFIEIHDKIALILLVYLALHISSRIRWFITTFDKLKK
;
A
#
# COMPACT_ATOMS: atom_id res chain seq x y z
N MET A 1 -23.11 -6.44 10.45
CA MET A 1 -21.71 -6.70 10.04
C MET A 1 -21.74 -7.72 8.91
N LYS A 2 -20.93 -7.57 7.87
CA LYS A 2 -20.77 -8.62 6.84
C LYS A 2 -20.12 -9.88 7.48
N SER A 3 -20.19 -11.02 6.80
CA SER A 3 -19.70 -12.32 7.30
C SER A 3 -18.28 -12.25 7.88
N PRO A 4 -18.03 -12.74 9.12
CA PRO A 4 -16.70 -12.75 9.74
C PRO A 4 -15.64 -13.50 8.91
N SER A 5 -16.04 -14.60 8.26
CA SER A 5 -15.18 -15.38 7.37
C SER A 5 -14.71 -14.55 6.17
N LEU A 6 -15.62 -13.80 5.55
CA LEU A 6 -15.30 -12.95 4.42
C LEU A 6 -14.39 -11.78 4.83
N SER A 7 -14.64 -11.16 5.98
CA SER A 7 -13.76 -10.10 6.49
C SER A 7 -12.36 -10.62 6.77
N LEU A 8 -12.22 -11.83 7.32
CA LEU A 8 -10.93 -12.44 7.59
C LEU A 8 -10.15 -12.70 6.29
N LYS A 9 -10.78 -13.32 5.28
CA LYS A 9 -10.16 -13.59 3.98
C LYS A 9 -9.66 -12.31 3.31
N ILE A 10 -10.46 -11.26 3.32
CA ILE A 10 -10.09 -9.97 2.72
C ILE A 10 -8.92 -9.33 3.48
N ASN A 11 -8.96 -9.32 4.81
CA ASN A 11 -7.90 -8.72 5.61
C ASN A 11 -6.59 -9.50 5.53
N LEU A 12 -6.65 -10.84 5.41
CA LEU A 12 -5.46 -11.67 5.17
C LEU A 12 -4.87 -11.43 3.77
N GLY A 13 -5.73 -11.33 2.75
CA GLY A 13 -5.29 -10.96 1.40
C GLY A 13 -4.61 -9.60 1.36
N LEU A 14 -5.17 -8.59 2.04
CA LEU A 14 -4.54 -7.28 2.21
C LEU A 14 -3.19 -7.35 2.92
N LEU A 15 -3.09 -8.14 3.99
CA LEU A 15 -1.85 -8.28 4.73
C LEU A 15 -0.75 -8.90 3.84
N LEU A 16 -1.07 -10.01 3.17
CA LEU A 16 -0.12 -10.71 2.29
C LEU A 16 0.31 -9.84 1.10
N LEU A 17 -0.65 -9.30 0.35
CA LEU A 17 -0.37 -8.45 -0.81
C LEU A 17 0.32 -7.14 -0.40
N GLY A 18 -0.06 -6.57 0.75
CA GLY A 18 0.56 -5.39 1.31
C GLY A 18 2.03 -5.62 1.66
N LEU A 19 2.37 -6.78 2.24
CA LEU A 19 3.76 -7.15 2.50
C LEU A 19 4.56 -7.28 1.20
N ILE A 20 4.02 -7.94 0.18
CA ILE A 20 4.67 -8.07 -1.14
C ILE A 20 4.89 -6.69 -1.76
N MET A 21 3.85 -5.84 -1.76
CA MET A 21 3.89 -4.49 -2.32
C MET A 21 4.90 -3.58 -1.63
N VAL A 22 4.92 -3.58 -0.29
CA VAL A 22 5.89 -2.80 0.50
C VAL A 22 7.31 -3.33 0.27
N PHE A 23 7.49 -4.64 0.30
CA PHE A 23 8.81 -5.25 0.12
C PHE A 23 9.39 -4.93 -1.27
N SER A 24 8.60 -5.12 -2.33
CA SER A 24 9.06 -4.83 -3.69
C SER A 24 9.29 -3.33 -3.90
N GLY A 25 8.47 -2.45 -3.31
CA GLY A 25 8.65 -1.00 -3.37
C GLY A 25 9.93 -0.54 -2.68
N LEU A 26 10.19 -1.00 -1.46
CA LEU A 26 11.43 -0.71 -0.73
C LEU A 26 12.67 -1.23 -1.46
N LEU A 27 12.58 -2.42 -2.06
CA LEU A 27 13.67 -2.99 -2.84
C LEU A 27 14.01 -2.10 -4.04
N ILE A 28 12.99 -1.66 -4.79
CA ILE A 28 13.15 -0.72 -5.91
C ILE A 28 13.82 0.57 -5.42
N GLN A 29 13.30 1.16 -4.34
CA GLN A 29 13.80 2.42 -3.78
C GLN A 29 15.25 2.33 -3.30
N ILE A 30 15.63 1.27 -2.59
CA ILE A 30 16.96 1.14 -1.95
C ILE A 30 18.02 0.69 -2.95
N LYS A 31 17.70 -0.26 -3.84
CA LYS A 31 18.70 -0.90 -4.72
C LYS A 31 18.84 -0.24 -6.08
N TYR A 32 17.83 0.49 -6.53
CA TYR A 32 17.77 1.06 -7.87
C TYR A 32 17.49 2.56 -7.86
N HIS A 33 17.79 3.24 -6.75
CA HIS A 33 17.60 4.67 -6.62
C HIS A 33 18.25 5.41 -7.79
N ILE A 34 17.45 6.24 -8.47
CA ILE A 34 17.80 7.03 -9.66
C ILE A 34 18.91 8.09 -9.37
N GLY A 35 19.40 8.18 -8.12
CA GLY A 35 20.42 9.12 -7.67
C GLY A 35 21.82 8.52 -7.47
N ASN A 36 22.04 7.24 -7.76
CA ASN A 36 23.37 6.66 -7.66
C ASN A 36 24.21 7.09 -8.87
N HIS A 37 25.32 7.78 -8.60
CA HIS A 37 26.27 8.29 -9.60
C HIS A 37 27.08 7.20 -10.33
N ASP A 38 26.90 5.93 -9.96
CA ASP A 38 27.42 4.81 -10.73
C ASP A 38 26.26 4.24 -11.52
N GLY A 39 26.36 4.36 -12.85
CA GLY A 39 25.36 3.93 -13.82
C GLY A 39 24.75 2.58 -13.45
N ILE A 40 23.45 2.46 -13.69
CA ILE A 40 22.64 1.27 -13.41
C ILE A 40 23.46 0.01 -13.76
N ASP A 41 24.05 -0.64 -12.76
CA ASP A 41 24.75 -1.90 -12.94
C ASP A 41 23.67 -2.90 -13.38
N ILE A 42 23.63 -3.15 -14.68
CA ILE A 42 22.69 -4.05 -15.37
C ILE A 42 22.74 -5.47 -14.77
N ILE A 43 23.78 -5.78 -13.97
CA ILE A 43 24.06 -7.06 -13.33
C ILE A 43 23.50 -7.16 -11.89
N LYS A 44 23.04 -6.06 -11.27
CA LYS A 44 22.44 -6.13 -9.92
C LYS A 44 21.05 -6.74 -9.98
N SER A 45 20.99 -8.07 -9.96
CA SER A 45 19.79 -8.83 -9.65
C SER A 45 19.68 -9.04 -8.15
N VAL A 46 18.47 -8.91 -7.61
CA VAL A 46 18.18 -9.34 -6.24
C VAL A 46 17.37 -10.61 -6.34
N TRP A 47 17.92 -11.70 -5.82
CA TRP A 47 17.33 -13.05 -5.93
C TRP A 47 17.08 -13.50 -7.36
N GLY A 48 17.99 -13.13 -8.29
CA GLY A 48 17.89 -13.49 -9.70
C GLY A 48 16.88 -12.65 -10.50
N LEU A 49 16.22 -11.68 -9.87
CA LEU A 49 15.28 -10.76 -10.53
C LEU A 49 15.89 -9.38 -10.72
N SER A 50 15.70 -8.83 -11.92
CA SER A 50 16.07 -7.48 -12.34
C SER A 50 15.12 -6.41 -11.79
N HIS A 51 15.53 -5.14 -11.93
CA HIS A 51 14.67 -4.00 -11.60
C HIS A 51 13.30 -4.05 -12.30
N SER A 52 13.29 -4.40 -13.59
CA SER A 52 12.06 -4.48 -14.38
C SER A 52 11.09 -5.52 -13.84
N GLU A 53 11.61 -6.68 -13.45
CA GLU A 53 10.81 -7.77 -12.88
C GLU A 53 10.25 -7.40 -11.51
N TRP A 54 11.05 -6.78 -10.63
CA TRP A 54 10.58 -6.26 -9.35
C TRP A 54 9.51 -5.18 -9.52
N LEU A 55 9.67 -4.30 -10.52
CA LEU A 55 8.67 -3.29 -10.86
C LEU A 55 7.36 -3.91 -11.35
N ILE A 56 7.43 -4.98 -12.15
CA ILE A 56 6.24 -5.72 -12.59
C ILE A 56 5.53 -6.36 -11.39
N ILE A 57 6.27 -7.03 -10.50
CA ILE A 57 5.73 -7.62 -9.26
C ILE A 57 5.04 -6.54 -8.42
N HIS A 58 5.70 -5.39 -8.23
CA HIS A 58 5.13 -4.26 -7.49
C HIS A 58 3.79 -3.80 -8.12
N LYS A 59 3.75 -3.55 -9.43
CA LYS A 59 2.53 -3.12 -10.13
C LYS A 59 1.40 -4.15 -10.03
N ILE A 60 1.69 -5.43 -10.27
CA ILE A 60 0.68 -6.49 -10.16
C ILE A 60 0.14 -6.56 -8.73
N SER A 61 1.02 -6.51 -7.73
CA SER A 61 0.61 -6.53 -6.32
C SER A 61 -0.28 -5.33 -5.97
N VAL A 62 0.02 -4.13 -6.46
CA VAL A 62 -0.78 -2.91 -6.26
C VAL A 62 -2.18 -3.05 -6.85
N ILE A 63 -2.30 -3.60 -8.06
CA ILE A 63 -3.60 -3.80 -8.73
C ILE A 63 -4.48 -4.74 -7.90
N ILE A 64 -3.95 -5.90 -7.51
CA ILE A 64 -4.70 -6.88 -6.72
C ILE A 64 -5.02 -6.31 -5.32
N PHE A 65 -4.05 -5.66 -4.69
CA PHE A 65 -4.24 -4.98 -3.40
C PHE A 65 -5.36 -3.94 -3.45
N SER A 66 -5.46 -3.18 -4.55
CA SER A 66 -6.48 -2.15 -4.73
C SER A 66 -7.90 -2.75 -4.73
N PHE A 67 -8.11 -3.90 -5.37
CA PHE A 67 -9.41 -4.59 -5.31
C PHE A 67 -9.78 -5.02 -3.89
N PHE A 68 -8.84 -5.61 -3.16
CA PHE A 68 -9.04 -6.00 -1.77
C PHE A 68 -9.29 -4.78 -0.86
N LEU A 69 -8.62 -3.66 -1.12
CA LEU A 69 -8.76 -2.44 -0.35
C LEU A 69 -10.14 -1.81 -0.53
N VAL A 70 -10.65 -1.75 -1.76
CA VAL A 70 -12.01 -1.28 -2.03
C VAL A 70 -13.02 -2.12 -1.24
N TYR A 71 -12.83 -3.44 -1.21
CA TYR A 71 -13.69 -4.31 -0.43
C TYR A 71 -13.57 -4.08 1.09
N HIS A 72 -12.35 -3.88 1.59
CA HIS A 72 -12.08 -3.54 2.98
C HIS A 72 -12.74 -2.21 3.40
N ILE A 73 -12.63 -1.17 2.57
CA ILE A 73 -13.30 0.12 2.83
C ILE A 73 -14.82 -0.08 2.85
N ASN A 74 -15.38 -0.87 1.94
CA ASN A 74 -16.80 -1.20 1.92
C ASN A 74 -17.23 -1.96 3.20
N LEU A 75 -16.43 -2.92 3.68
CA LEU A 75 -16.65 -3.59 4.98
C LEU A 75 -16.73 -2.58 6.14
N HIS A 76 -15.90 -1.54 6.10
CA HIS A 76 -15.81 -0.50 7.13
C HIS A 76 -16.64 0.77 6.83
N TRP A 77 -17.43 0.80 5.76
CA TRP A 77 -18.14 2.01 5.33
C TRP A 77 -19.07 2.59 6.40
N ARG A 78 -19.79 1.73 7.12
CA ARG A 78 -20.67 2.15 8.24
C ARG A 78 -19.87 2.80 9.37
N TRP A 79 -18.65 2.32 9.62
CA TRP A 79 -17.76 2.91 10.63
C TRP A 79 -17.26 4.28 10.17
N PHE A 80 -16.81 4.42 8.93
CA PHE A 80 -16.42 5.72 8.37
C PHE A 80 -17.55 6.74 8.46
N LYS A 81 -18.77 6.35 8.04
CA LYS A 81 -19.95 7.21 8.16
C LYS A 81 -20.18 7.65 9.61
N ALA A 82 -20.09 6.72 10.57
CA ALA A 82 -20.25 7.04 11.98
C ALA A 82 -19.16 7.97 12.54
N VAL A 83 -17.92 7.84 12.09
CA VAL A 83 -16.82 8.73 12.51
C VAL A 83 -17.10 10.17 12.09
N VAL A 84 -17.57 10.38 10.86
CA VAL A 84 -17.91 11.70 10.32
C VAL A 84 -19.17 12.25 10.97
N THR A 85 -20.28 11.49 10.98
CA THR A 85 -21.57 12.00 11.46
C THR A 85 -21.61 12.25 12.96
N LYS A 86 -20.80 11.53 13.75
CA LYS A 86 -20.72 11.70 15.21
C LYS A 86 -19.55 12.59 15.65
N ASN A 87 -18.90 13.29 14.72
CA ASN A 87 -17.75 14.16 14.99
C ASN A 87 -16.61 13.47 15.79
N LEU A 88 -16.32 12.20 15.48
CA LEU A 88 -15.29 11.41 16.16
C LEU A 88 -13.93 11.48 15.47
N ILE A 89 -13.69 12.52 14.67
CA ILE A 89 -12.47 12.69 13.88
C ILE A 89 -11.23 12.72 14.78
N ALA A 90 -11.24 13.56 15.82
CA ALA A 90 -10.11 13.69 16.73
C ALA A 90 -9.75 12.36 17.41
N LYS A 91 -10.75 11.56 17.79
CA LYS A 91 -10.56 10.25 18.42
C LYS A 91 -9.97 9.20 17.47
N ASN A 92 -10.23 9.34 16.17
CA ASN A 92 -9.81 8.37 15.15
C ASN A 92 -8.71 8.92 14.23
N ARG A 93 -7.99 9.97 14.67
CA ARG A 93 -6.99 10.69 13.88
C ARG A 93 -5.98 9.75 13.22
N HIS A 94 -5.46 8.75 13.94
CA HIS A 94 -4.48 7.81 13.39
C HIS A 94 -4.97 7.07 12.13
N VAL A 95 -6.20 6.53 12.15
CA VAL A 95 -6.76 5.77 11.01
C VAL A 95 -7.12 6.70 9.86
N LEU A 96 -7.59 7.92 10.17
CA LEU A 96 -7.88 8.93 9.16
C LEU A 96 -6.60 9.43 8.48
N THR A 97 -5.54 9.72 9.25
CA THR A 97 -4.22 10.06 8.73
C THR A 97 -3.66 8.94 7.85
N LEU A 98 -3.75 7.68 8.29
CA LEU A 98 -3.37 6.53 7.47
C LEU A 98 -4.15 6.51 6.13
N SER A 99 -5.45 6.77 6.17
CA SER A 99 -6.31 6.75 4.98
C SER A 99 -5.95 7.87 4.00
N ILE A 100 -5.67 9.08 4.51
CA ILE A 100 -5.23 10.22 3.70
C ILE A 100 -3.84 9.95 3.11
N LEU A 101 -2.88 9.49 3.92
CA LEU A 101 -1.54 9.13 3.44
C LEU A 101 -1.61 8.05 2.37
N PHE A 102 -2.45 7.03 2.56
CA PHE A 102 -2.65 5.98 1.57
C PHE A 102 -3.15 6.55 0.24
N LEU A 103 -4.13 7.45 0.27
CA LEU A 103 -4.64 8.09 -0.95
C LEU A 103 -3.56 8.93 -1.66
N LEU A 104 -2.72 9.66 -0.92
CA LEU A 104 -1.63 10.43 -1.49
C LEU A 104 -0.57 9.52 -2.14
N VAL A 105 -0.18 8.43 -1.47
CA VAL A 105 0.76 7.42 -2.00
C VAL A 105 0.18 6.76 -3.25
N ALA A 106 -1.10 6.38 -3.21
CA ALA A 106 -1.77 5.80 -4.37
C ALA A 106 -1.78 6.78 -5.54
N LEU A 107 -2.18 8.04 -5.33
CA LEU A 107 -2.24 9.05 -6.38
C LEU A 107 -0.86 9.28 -7.01
N THR A 108 0.17 9.49 -6.19
CA THR A 108 1.55 9.70 -6.64
C THR A 108 2.18 8.48 -7.28
N GLY A 109 1.69 7.26 -7.01
CA GLY A 109 2.14 6.04 -7.68
C GLY A 109 1.42 5.77 -9.01
N PHE A 110 0.12 6.05 -9.10
CA PHE A 110 -0.67 5.84 -10.32
C PHE A 110 -0.46 6.94 -11.37
N LEU A 111 -0.24 8.19 -10.95
CA LEU A 111 -0.05 9.31 -11.88
C LEU A 111 1.16 9.12 -12.83
N PRO A 112 2.39 8.78 -12.36
CA PRO A 112 3.51 8.49 -13.25
C PRO A 112 3.18 7.41 -14.28
N TRP A 113 2.44 6.38 -13.86
CA TRP A 113 2.03 5.31 -14.76
C TRP A 113 1.09 5.84 -15.86
N LEU A 114 0.12 6.69 -15.50
CA LEU A 114 -0.79 7.32 -16.47
C LEU A 114 -0.05 8.27 -17.42
N ILE A 115 0.82 9.14 -16.88
CA ILE A 115 1.58 10.12 -17.67
C ILE A 115 2.51 9.41 -18.66
N LYS A 116 3.14 8.29 -18.24
CA LYS A 116 3.96 7.46 -19.13
C LYS A 116 3.16 6.91 -20.31
N LEU A 117 1.90 6.50 -20.10
CA LEU A 117 1.04 5.97 -21.15
C LEU A 117 0.62 7.05 -22.15
N THR A 118 0.52 8.31 -21.72
CA THR A 118 0.18 9.45 -22.57
C THR A 118 1.40 10.13 -23.21
N GLY A 119 2.62 9.59 -23.01
CA GLY A 119 3.85 10.18 -23.54
C GLY A 119 4.24 11.50 -22.90
N GLY A 120 3.90 11.70 -21.61
CA GLY A 120 4.20 12.94 -20.90
C GLY A 120 5.65 13.08 -20.45
N ASP A 121 5.97 14.25 -19.92
CA ASP A 121 7.33 14.69 -19.60
C ASP A 121 8.02 13.85 -18.50
N GLU A 122 9.27 13.46 -18.75
CA GLU A 122 10.07 12.62 -17.84
C GLU A 122 10.42 13.30 -16.51
N SER A 123 10.58 14.63 -16.50
CA SER A 123 10.86 15.40 -15.27
C SER A 123 9.67 15.37 -14.32
N ILE A 124 8.46 15.51 -14.88
CA ILE A 124 7.21 15.38 -14.12
C ILE A 124 7.08 13.96 -13.54
N LEU A 125 7.36 12.90 -14.32
CA LEU A 125 7.36 11.52 -13.84
C LEU A 125 8.28 11.35 -12.62
N ASN A 126 9.54 11.76 -12.75
CA ASN A 126 10.55 11.59 -11.72
C ASN A 126 10.17 12.35 -10.43
N THR A 127 9.59 13.54 -10.56
CA THR A 127 9.10 14.32 -9.42
C THR A 127 8.02 13.58 -8.64
N PHE A 128 7.02 13.01 -9.32
CA PHE A 128 5.97 12.25 -8.66
C PHE A 128 6.50 10.97 -7.99
N ILE A 129 7.46 10.27 -8.63
CA ILE A 129 8.11 9.09 -8.05
C ILE A 129 8.89 9.47 -6.79
N GLU A 130 9.65 10.56 -6.81
CA GLU A 130 10.40 11.00 -5.63
C GLU A 130 9.47 11.40 -4.48
N ILE A 131 8.36 12.09 -4.79
CA ILE A 131 7.32 12.38 -3.80
C ILE A 131 6.76 11.08 -3.24
N HIS A 132 6.36 10.15 -4.11
CA HIS A 132 5.82 8.83 -3.74
C HIS A 132 6.73 8.11 -2.75
N ASP A 133 8.02 8.00 -3.06
CA ASP A 133 9.01 7.30 -2.23
C ASP A 133 9.10 7.90 -0.82
N LYS A 134 9.12 9.23 -0.70
CA LYS A 134 9.19 9.91 0.61
C LYS A 134 7.92 9.71 1.43
N ILE A 135 6.74 9.88 0.82
CA ILE A 135 5.47 9.73 1.55
C ILE A 135 5.14 8.26 1.84
N ALA A 136 5.61 7.32 1.01
CA ALA A 136 5.44 5.89 1.23
C ALA A 136 6.17 5.39 2.48
N LEU A 137 7.34 5.96 2.81
CA LEU A 137 8.03 5.66 4.07
C LEU A 137 7.22 6.10 5.31
N ILE A 138 6.57 7.27 5.24
CA ILE A 138 5.69 7.73 6.32
C ILE A 138 4.45 6.82 6.42
N LEU A 139 3.86 6.47 5.27
CA LEU A 139 2.73 5.53 5.21
C LEU A 139 3.10 4.18 5.83
N LEU A 140 4.30 3.67 5.58
CA LEU A 140 4.77 2.39 6.12
C LEU A 140 4.71 2.35 7.65
N VAL A 141 5.13 3.43 8.32
CA VAL A 141 5.06 3.53 9.79
C VAL A 141 3.60 3.48 10.26
N TYR A 142 2.72 4.27 9.66
CA TYR A 142 1.29 4.27 10.01
C TYR A 142 0.61 2.93 9.73
N LEU A 143 1.00 2.25 8.64
CA LEU A 143 0.49 0.94 8.28
C LEU A 143 0.94 -0.12 9.29
N ALA A 144 2.21 -0.10 9.70
CA ALA A 144 2.74 -1.00 10.72
C ALA A 144 2.01 -0.82 12.07
N LEU A 145 1.78 0.42 12.49
CA LEU A 145 0.99 0.74 13.70
C LEU A 145 -0.45 0.22 13.57
N HIS A 146 -1.07 0.43 12.41
CA HIS A 146 -2.42 -0.06 12.16
C HIS A 146 -2.51 -1.58 12.24
N ILE A 147 -1.65 -2.31 11.53
CA ILE A 147 -1.62 -3.77 11.54
C ILE A 147 -1.37 -4.29 12.96
N SER A 148 -0.39 -3.73 13.67
CA SER A 148 -0.06 -4.11 15.05
C SER A 148 -1.26 -3.97 15.98
N SER A 149 -2.04 -2.89 15.84
CA SER A 149 -3.27 -2.68 16.62
C SER A 149 -4.40 -3.67 16.30
N ARG A 150 -4.29 -4.42 15.20
CA ARG A 150 -5.32 -5.36 14.71
C ARG A 150 -4.92 -6.83 14.82
N ILE A 151 -3.69 -7.16 15.23
CA ILE A 151 -3.22 -8.57 15.36
C ILE A 151 -4.17 -9.40 16.22
N ARG A 152 -4.61 -8.88 17.37
CA ARG A 152 -5.54 -9.60 18.27
C ARG A 152 -6.86 -9.94 17.57
N TRP A 153 -7.35 -9.08 16.67
CA TRP A 153 -8.57 -9.33 15.92
C TRP A 153 -8.40 -10.48 14.92
N PHE A 154 -7.25 -10.59 14.25
CA PHE A 154 -6.96 -11.71 13.36
C PHE A 154 -6.98 -13.05 14.12
N ILE A 155 -6.26 -13.13 15.24
CA ILE A 155 -6.16 -14.35 16.05
C ILE A 155 -7.55 -14.78 16.54
N THR A 156 -8.27 -13.86 17.20
CA THR A 156 -9.57 -14.17 17.79
C THR A 156 -10.65 -14.50 16.76
N THR A 157 -10.59 -13.93 15.56
CA THR A 157 -11.54 -14.24 14.48
C THR A 157 -11.24 -15.60 13.84
N PHE A 158 -9.96 -15.93 13.67
CA PHE A 158 -9.54 -17.24 13.19
C PHE A 158 -9.98 -18.36 14.14
N ASP A 159 -9.73 -18.21 15.44
CA ASP A 159 -10.13 -19.20 16.46
C ASP A 159 -11.64 -19.44 16.48
N LYS A 160 -12.44 -18.39 16.28
CA LYS A 160 -13.91 -18.49 16.22
C LYS A 160 -14.43 -19.23 15.00
N LEU A 161 -13.71 -19.19 13.88
CA LEU A 161 -14.11 -19.85 12.63
C LEU A 161 -13.63 -21.30 12.54
N LYS A 162 -12.68 -21.69 13.40
CA LYS A 162 -12.19 -23.06 13.53
C LYS A 162 -13.12 -23.95 14.37
N LYS A 163 -13.88 -23.34 15.29
CA LYS A 163 -14.93 -23.99 16.08
C LYS A 163 -16.19 -24.18 15.25
#